data_AF-A0A914PAV5-F1
#
_entry.id   AF-A0A914PAV5-F1
#
_cell.length_a   1.000
_cell.length_b   1.000
_cell.length_c   1.000
_cell.angle_alpha   90.00
_cell.angle_beta   90.00
_cell.angle_gamma   90.00
#
_symmetry.space_group_name_H-M   'P 1'
#
loop_
_entity.id
_entity.type
_entity.pdbx_description
1 polymer ?
#
loop_
_entity_poly.entity_id
_entity_poly.type
_entity_poly.pdbx_seq_one_letter_code
_entity_poly.pdbx_strand_id
1 'polypeptide(L)'
;MSHAFKRVTFVKTHRSTYFQRIGLPHPPVTSLFLGNLGDFERDQKQHEKIIEWSKKYGSTFGFLDGGAPTIVTSDPEIINEVFVKQYYTFQARKFHPSFALDQKNNPAVNVFFAQGNQWKRLRALFAGSLATGKIKAADPIIKRAAQELIEVFKSHENGVVDVVP
;
A
#
# COMPACT_ATOMS: atom_id res chain seq x y z
N MET A 1 -32.11 -26.17 -5.45
CA MET A 1 -31.92 -24.80 -4.88
C MET A 1 -31.39 -24.76 -3.43
N SER A 2 -31.43 -25.85 -2.63
CA SER A 2 -31.08 -25.86 -1.19
C SER A 2 -29.57 -25.77 -0.85
N HIS A 3 -28.67 -26.34 -1.66
CA HIS A 3 -27.22 -26.38 -1.33
C HIS A 3 -26.47 -25.07 -1.62
N ALA A 4 -26.81 -24.37 -2.70
CA ALA A 4 -26.18 -23.10 -3.06
C ALA A 4 -26.45 -22.03 -2.00
N PHE A 5 -27.69 -21.97 -1.47
CA PHE A 5 -28.08 -21.01 -0.45
C PHE A 5 -27.33 -21.24 0.88
N LYS A 6 -27.17 -22.51 1.29
CA LYS A 6 -26.39 -22.88 2.48
C LYS A 6 -24.90 -22.53 2.33
N ARG A 7 -24.31 -22.71 1.15
CA ARG A 7 -22.92 -22.30 0.88
C ARG A 7 -22.74 -20.79 0.90
N VAL A 8 -23.64 -20.04 0.28
CA VAL A 8 -23.58 -18.57 0.25
C VAL A 8 -23.74 -17.98 1.65
N THR A 9 -24.69 -18.50 2.44
CA THR A 9 -24.89 -18.06 3.84
C THR A 9 -23.71 -18.44 4.74
N PHE A 10 -23.13 -19.64 4.58
CA PHE A 10 -21.92 -20.04 5.31
C PHE A 10 -20.74 -19.10 4.99
N VAL A 11 -20.45 -18.86 3.70
CA VAL A 11 -19.37 -17.96 3.27
C VAL A 11 -19.60 -16.52 3.75
N LYS A 12 -20.86 -16.04 3.72
CA LYS A 12 -21.26 -14.73 4.26
C LYS A 12 -20.88 -14.58 5.72
N THR A 13 -21.39 -15.48 6.56
CA THR A 13 -21.15 -15.41 8.01
C THR A 13 -19.67 -15.61 8.33
N HIS A 14 -18.97 -16.50 7.63
CA HIS A 14 -17.57 -16.79 7.94
C HIS A 14 -16.62 -15.64 7.61
N ARG A 15 -16.87 -14.88 6.54
CA ARG A 15 -16.03 -13.72 6.18
C ARG A 15 -16.39 -12.50 7.02
N SER A 16 -17.68 -12.16 7.13
CA SER A 16 -18.11 -10.93 7.81
C SER A 16 -17.83 -10.93 9.30
N THR A 17 -17.74 -12.12 9.93
CA THR A 17 -17.44 -12.25 11.36
C THR A 17 -15.98 -12.58 11.64
N TYR A 18 -15.08 -12.54 10.65
CA TYR A 18 -13.67 -12.91 10.84
C TYR A 18 -12.99 -12.12 11.97
N PHE A 19 -13.07 -10.79 11.94
CA PHE A 19 -12.46 -9.93 12.95
C PHE A 19 -13.14 -10.04 14.32
N GLN A 20 -14.45 -10.28 14.34
CA GLN A 20 -15.19 -10.57 15.57
C GLN A 20 -14.65 -11.85 16.25
N ARG A 21 -14.39 -12.90 15.47
CA ARG A 21 -13.87 -14.18 16.00
C ARG A 21 -12.46 -14.07 16.57
N ILE A 22 -11.61 -13.20 16.01
CA ILE A 22 -10.25 -12.99 16.50
C ILE A 22 -10.14 -11.82 17.51
N GLY A 23 -11.28 -11.21 17.88
CA GLY A 23 -11.33 -10.14 18.88
C GLY A 23 -10.68 -8.82 18.45
N LEU A 24 -10.56 -8.57 17.14
CA LEU A 24 -9.92 -7.35 16.63
C LEU A 24 -10.99 -6.28 16.31
N PRO A 25 -10.81 -5.02 16.77
CA PRO A 25 -11.68 -3.91 16.38
C PRO A 25 -11.77 -3.78 14.85
N HIS A 26 -12.98 -3.51 14.33
CA HIS A 26 -13.20 -3.39 12.89
C HIS A 26 -14.44 -2.53 12.58
N PRO A 27 -14.51 -1.88 11.40
CA PRO A 27 -15.74 -1.27 10.93
C PRO A 27 -16.78 -2.34 10.58
N PRO A 28 -18.08 -2.05 10.71
CA PRO A 28 -19.12 -2.95 10.25
C PRO A 28 -18.90 -3.32 8.78
N VAL A 29 -19.04 -4.61 8.44
CA VAL A 29 -18.87 -5.07 7.05
C VAL A 29 -20.09 -4.63 6.24
N THR A 30 -19.89 -3.74 5.27
CA THR A 30 -20.98 -3.10 4.51
C THR A 30 -21.45 -3.93 3.30
N SER A 31 -20.61 -4.81 2.75
CA SER A 31 -20.96 -5.66 1.61
C SER A 31 -20.42 -7.09 1.74
N LEU A 32 -21.19 -8.05 1.21
CA LEU A 32 -20.80 -9.47 1.17
C LEU A 32 -19.60 -9.75 0.24
N PHE A 33 -19.58 -9.10 -0.92
CA PHE A 33 -18.55 -9.34 -1.94
C PHE A 33 -17.47 -8.28 -1.91
N LEU A 34 -17.84 -7.04 -1.60
CA LEU A 34 -16.93 -5.89 -1.60
C LEU A 34 -16.35 -5.60 -0.20
N GLY A 35 -16.83 -6.27 0.85
CA GLY A 35 -16.36 -6.01 2.21
C GLY A 35 -16.64 -4.56 2.59
N ASN A 36 -15.59 -3.84 2.94
CA ASN A 36 -15.58 -2.42 3.26
C ASN A 36 -15.12 -1.53 2.10
N LEU A 37 -14.94 -2.07 0.88
CA LEU A 37 -14.51 -1.25 -0.27
C LEU A 37 -15.47 -0.12 -0.61
N GLY A 38 -16.77 -0.30 -0.31
CA GLY A 38 -17.78 0.75 -0.51
C GLY A 38 -17.65 1.92 0.46
N ASP A 39 -16.87 1.77 1.52
CA ASP A 39 -16.69 2.81 2.55
C ASP A 39 -15.64 3.85 2.12
N PHE A 40 -14.89 3.57 1.05
CA PHE A 40 -14.00 4.54 0.42
C PHE A 40 -14.81 5.36 -0.57
N GLU A 41 -15.13 6.60 -0.20
CA GLU A 41 -15.82 7.53 -1.10
C GLU A 41 -14.96 7.78 -2.34
N ARG A 42 -15.62 7.94 -3.50
CA ARG A 42 -14.92 8.14 -4.78
C ARG A 42 -14.04 9.40 -4.79
N ASP A 43 -14.48 10.43 -4.08
CA ASP A 43 -13.83 11.75 -4.06
C ASP A 43 -12.93 11.93 -2.81
N GLN A 44 -13.00 11.01 -1.84
CA GLN A 44 -12.15 11.03 -0.65
C GLN A 44 -10.85 10.26 -0.90
N LYS A 45 -9.73 10.80 -0.42
CA LYS A 45 -8.46 10.07 -0.46
C LYS A 45 -8.54 8.88 0.50
N GLN A 46 -8.22 7.68 0.02
CA GLN A 46 -8.32 6.44 0.80
C GLN A 46 -7.64 6.51 2.18
N HIS A 47 -6.52 7.23 2.30
CA HIS A 47 -5.80 7.36 3.55
C HIS A 47 -6.58 8.13 4.63
N GLU A 48 -7.47 9.06 4.26
CA GLU A 48 -8.27 9.82 5.22
C GLU A 48 -9.26 8.89 5.93
N LYS A 49 -9.86 7.94 5.19
CA LYS A 49 -10.74 6.93 5.77
C LYS A 49 -10.01 6.00 6.74
N ILE A 50 -8.78 5.61 6.40
CA ILE A 50 -7.92 4.83 7.29
C ILE A 50 -7.57 5.61 8.56
N ILE A 51 -7.30 6.92 8.45
CA ILE A 51 -7.06 7.80 9.61
C ILE A 51 -8.32 7.90 10.49
N GLU A 52 -9.49 8.09 9.89
CA GLU A 52 -10.78 8.10 10.60
C GLU A 52 -10.98 6.79 11.38
N TRP A 53 -10.78 5.65 10.73
CA TRP A 53 -10.88 4.34 11.38
C TRP A 53 -9.84 4.12 12.46
N SER A 54 -8.61 4.59 12.28
CA SER A 54 -7.58 4.49 13.32
C SER A 54 -7.96 5.30 14.56
N LYS A 55 -8.56 6.49 14.40
CA LYS A 55 -9.08 7.27 15.54
C LYS A 55 -10.23 6.57 16.26
N LYS A 56 -11.05 5.80 15.53
CA LYS A 56 -12.25 5.14 16.06
C LYS A 56 -11.99 3.76 16.66
N TYR A 57 -11.14 2.95 16.02
CA TYR A 57 -10.91 1.54 16.36
C TYR A 57 -9.53 1.30 16.98
N GLY A 58 -8.69 2.33 17.06
CA GLY A 58 -7.38 2.29 17.68
C GLY A 58 -6.22 2.16 16.70
N SER A 59 -5.01 1.99 17.25
CA SER A 59 -3.78 1.85 16.48
C SER A 59 -3.74 0.59 15.64
N THR A 60 -4.42 -0.49 16.05
CA THR A 60 -4.50 -1.76 15.33
C THR A 60 -5.96 -2.18 15.15
N PHE A 61 -6.40 -2.30 13.91
CA PHE A 61 -7.77 -2.68 13.56
C PHE A 61 -7.80 -3.49 12.26
N GLY A 62 -8.90 -4.21 12.03
CA GLY A 62 -9.13 -4.98 10.82
C GLY A 62 -10.20 -4.36 9.93
N PHE A 63 -10.18 -4.65 8.64
CA PHE A 63 -11.30 -4.44 7.73
C PHE A 63 -11.26 -5.46 6.58
N LEU A 64 -12.37 -5.63 5.86
CA LEU A 64 -12.40 -6.48 4.68
C LEU A 64 -12.13 -5.65 3.43
N ASP A 65 -10.98 -5.86 2.79
CA ASP A 65 -10.71 -5.32 1.45
C ASP A 65 -11.25 -6.31 0.41
N GLY A 66 -12.43 -5.99 -0.14
CA GLY A 66 -13.19 -6.94 -0.93
C GLY A 66 -13.57 -8.11 -0.03
N GLY A 67 -12.96 -9.26 -0.29
CA GLY A 67 -13.11 -10.43 0.56
C GLY A 67 -11.86 -10.81 1.35
N ALA A 68 -10.77 -10.04 1.26
CA ALA A 68 -9.51 -10.33 1.93
C ALA A 68 -9.46 -9.63 3.30
N PRO A 69 -9.32 -10.38 4.42
CA PRO A 69 -9.06 -9.78 5.71
C PRO A 69 -7.77 -8.96 5.67
N THR A 70 -7.86 -7.69 6.00
CA THR A 70 -6.74 -6.75 6.02
C THR A 70 -6.62 -6.16 7.43
N ILE A 71 -5.41 -6.21 7.99
CA ILE A 71 -5.09 -5.59 9.28
C ILE A 71 -4.31 -4.32 9.00
N VAL A 72 -4.69 -3.23 9.66
CA VAL A 72 -3.98 -1.96 9.68
C VAL A 72 -3.40 -1.78 11.06
N THR A 73 -2.14 -1.39 11.14
CA THR A 73 -1.48 -1.13 12.41
C THR A 73 -0.52 0.05 12.33
N SER A 74 -0.55 0.89 13.36
CA SER A 74 0.46 1.90 13.65
C SER A 74 1.30 1.55 14.89
N ASP A 75 1.15 0.33 15.41
CA ASP A 75 1.91 -0.16 16.56
C ASP A 75 3.35 -0.51 16.15
N PRO A 76 4.37 0.16 16.70
CA PRO A 76 5.76 -0.07 16.33
C PRO A 76 6.24 -1.50 16.64
N GLU A 77 5.69 -2.16 17.66
CA GLU A 77 6.08 -3.54 18.01
C GLU A 77 5.58 -4.52 16.94
N ILE A 78 4.32 -4.36 16.50
CA ILE A 78 3.74 -5.17 15.41
C ILE A 78 4.48 -4.87 14.10
N ILE A 79 4.76 -3.61 13.80
CA ILE A 79 5.52 -3.20 12.61
C ILE A 79 6.91 -3.86 12.63
N ASN A 80 7.61 -3.86 13.76
CA ASN A 80 8.91 -4.52 13.89
C ASN A 80 8.79 -6.04 13.71
N GLU A 81 7.77 -6.65 14.31
CA GLU A 81 7.53 -8.09 14.19
C GLU A 81 7.30 -8.50 12.72
N VAL A 82 6.44 -7.78 12.01
CA VAL A 82 6.08 -8.09 10.61
C VAL A 82 7.23 -7.79 9.64
N PHE A 83 7.82 -6.59 9.72
CA PHE A 83 8.76 -6.13 8.69
C PHE A 83 10.22 -6.52 8.96
N VAL A 84 10.58 -6.84 10.21
CA VAL A 84 11.97 -7.17 10.60
C VAL A 84 12.07 -8.63 11.01
N LYS A 85 11.40 -9.03 12.10
CA LYS A 85 11.59 -10.38 12.68
C LYS A 85 11.01 -11.49 11.79
N GLN A 86 9.83 -11.27 11.23
CA GLN A 86 9.12 -12.23 10.37
C GLN A 86 9.18 -11.87 8.89
N TYR A 87 10.24 -11.16 8.49
CA TYR A 87 10.42 -10.69 7.11
C TYR A 87 10.24 -11.82 6.07
N TYR A 88 10.75 -13.02 6.32
CA TYR A 88 10.63 -14.15 5.38
C TYR A 88 9.18 -14.58 5.14
N THR A 89 8.31 -14.41 6.13
CA THR A 89 6.87 -14.67 6.04
C THR A 89 6.15 -13.54 5.31
N PHE A 90 6.48 -12.29 5.62
CA PHE A 90 5.80 -11.09 5.13
C PHE A 90 6.55 -10.37 3.99
N GLN A 91 7.40 -11.07 3.23
CA GLN A 91 8.22 -10.48 2.16
C GLN A 91 7.43 -9.98 0.94
N ALA A 92 6.18 -10.44 0.77
CA ALA A 92 5.36 -10.11 -0.40
C ALA A 92 4.45 -8.92 -0.13
N ARG A 93 4.31 -8.05 -1.14
CA ARG A 93 3.31 -6.97 -1.14
C ARG A 93 1.95 -7.54 -1.50
N LYS A 94 0.89 -6.88 -1.03
CA LYS A 94 -0.49 -7.25 -1.36
C LYS A 94 -0.64 -7.37 -2.88
N PHE A 95 -1.10 -8.53 -3.32
CA PHE A 95 -1.42 -8.77 -4.72
C PHE A 95 -2.68 -7.99 -5.08
N HIS A 96 -2.55 -7.04 -6.00
CA HIS A 96 -3.70 -6.39 -6.62
C HIS A 96 -3.92 -7.02 -7.99
N PRO A 97 -5.12 -7.54 -8.30
CA PRO A 97 -5.41 -8.19 -9.59
C PRO A 97 -5.08 -7.31 -10.81
N SER A 98 -5.24 -5.98 -10.71
CA SER A 98 -4.87 -5.06 -11.80
C SER A 98 -3.37 -4.92 -12.02
N PHE A 99 -2.54 -5.37 -11.07
CA PHE A 99 -1.08 -5.43 -11.17
C PHE A 99 -0.58 -6.89 -11.24
N ALA A 100 -1.46 -7.83 -11.57
CA ALA A 100 -1.15 -9.23 -11.80
C ALA A 100 -0.34 -9.40 -13.09
N LEU A 101 0.93 -9.03 -13.03
CA LEU A 101 1.87 -9.27 -14.12
C LEU A 101 2.40 -10.70 -13.97
N ASP A 102 2.48 -11.44 -15.08
CA ASP A 102 3.27 -12.67 -15.15
C ASP A 102 4.70 -12.33 -14.72
N GLN A 103 5.05 -12.74 -13.51
CA GLN A 103 6.34 -12.43 -12.90
C GLN A 103 7.50 -12.90 -13.79
N LYS A 104 7.32 -14.01 -14.51
CA LYS A 104 8.40 -14.63 -15.29
C LYS A 104 8.60 -13.94 -16.64
N ASN A 105 7.52 -13.63 -17.36
CA ASN A 105 7.61 -13.26 -18.78
C ASN A 105 7.15 -11.83 -19.08
N ASN A 106 6.61 -11.10 -18.11
CA ASN A 106 6.11 -9.76 -18.37
C ASN A 106 7.23 -8.69 -18.24
N PRO A 107 7.56 -7.95 -19.32
CA PRO A 107 8.62 -6.95 -19.29
C PRO A 107 8.30 -5.73 -18.39
N ALA A 108 7.04 -5.53 -18.01
CA ALA A 108 6.65 -4.47 -17.08
C ALA A 108 6.99 -4.80 -15.61
N VAL A 109 7.47 -6.01 -15.31
CA VAL A 109 7.87 -6.42 -13.95
C VAL A 109 9.18 -5.73 -13.55
N ASN A 110 9.04 -4.59 -12.89
CA ASN A 110 10.14 -3.84 -12.28
C ASN A 110 10.24 -4.14 -10.76
N VAL A 111 11.17 -3.47 -10.06
CA VAL A 111 11.40 -3.68 -8.61
C VAL A 111 10.17 -3.36 -7.74
N PHE A 112 9.21 -2.56 -8.23
CA PHE A 112 7.98 -2.23 -7.52
C PHE A 112 6.89 -3.31 -7.64
N PHE A 113 6.92 -4.12 -8.69
CA PHE A 113 5.92 -5.18 -8.92
C PHE A 113 6.47 -6.60 -8.73
N ALA A 114 7.78 -6.77 -8.79
CA ALA A 114 8.41 -8.06 -8.56
C ALA A 114 8.15 -8.57 -7.13
N GLN A 115 8.07 -9.89 -7.00
CA GLN A 115 7.92 -10.57 -5.71
C GLN A 115 9.02 -11.64 -5.50
N GLY A 116 9.18 -12.07 -4.24
CA GLY A 116 10.08 -13.17 -3.88
C GLY A 116 11.52 -13.02 -4.39
N ASN A 117 12.05 -14.09 -4.98
CA ASN A 117 13.44 -14.14 -5.45
C ASN A 117 13.73 -13.17 -6.61
N GLN A 118 12.74 -12.92 -7.48
CA GLN A 118 12.90 -11.96 -8.56
C GLN A 118 13.04 -10.54 -8.02
N TRP A 119 12.24 -10.19 -7.00
CA TRP A 119 12.41 -8.92 -6.29
C TRP A 119 13.79 -8.81 -5.64
N LYS A 120 14.27 -9.87 -4.97
CA LYS A 120 15.62 -9.88 -4.37
C LYS A 120 16.69 -9.60 -5.41
N ARG A 121 16.62 -10.25 -6.58
CA ARG A 121 17.54 -10.03 -7.70
C ARG A 121 17.48 -8.59 -8.24
N LEU A 122 16.29 -8.10 -8.57
CA LEU A 122 16.12 -6.75 -9.12
C LEU A 122 16.53 -5.66 -8.13
N ARG A 123 16.21 -5.84 -6.83
CA ARG A 123 16.64 -4.93 -5.78
C ARG A 123 18.16 -4.89 -5.62
N ALA A 124 18.83 -6.05 -5.66
CA ALA A 124 20.29 -6.10 -5.57
C ALA A 124 20.96 -5.33 -6.71
N LEU A 125 20.46 -5.48 -7.94
CA LEU A 125 20.95 -4.73 -9.11
C LEU A 125 20.70 -3.22 -8.96
N PHE A 126 19.49 -2.83 -8.53
CA PHE A 126 19.11 -1.43 -8.40
C PHE A 126 19.81 -0.72 -7.23
N ALA A 127 20.05 -1.41 -6.12
CA ALA A 127 20.68 -0.85 -4.93
C ALA A 127 22.08 -0.28 -5.21
N GLY A 128 22.83 -0.90 -6.12
CA GLY A 128 24.16 -0.39 -6.51
C GLY A 128 24.13 1.01 -7.13
N SER A 129 23.06 1.34 -7.86
CA SER A 129 22.86 2.67 -8.46
C SER A 129 22.51 3.75 -7.43
N LEU A 130 21.98 3.35 -6.27
CA LEU A 130 21.64 4.23 -5.15
C LEU A 130 22.70 4.22 -4.03
N ALA A 131 23.89 3.66 -4.30
CA ALA A 131 24.98 3.70 -3.34
C ALA A 131 25.39 5.16 -3.05
N THR A 132 25.82 5.43 -1.83
CA THR A 132 26.20 6.79 -1.37
C THR A 132 27.19 7.47 -2.31
N GLY A 133 28.17 6.73 -2.85
CA GLY A 133 29.12 7.27 -3.82
C GLY A 133 28.49 7.71 -5.14
N LYS A 134 27.48 6.98 -5.63
CA LYS A 134 26.73 7.34 -6.84
C LYS A 134 25.83 8.56 -6.61
N ILE A 135 25.18 8.63 -5.46
CA ILE A 135 24.37 9.80 -5.07
C ILE A 135 25.26 11.05 -4.96
N LYS A 136 26.42 10.94 -4.30
CA LYS A 136 27.38 12.06 -4.21
C LYS A 136 27.90 12.49 -5.58
N ALA A 137 28.12 11.55 -6.50
CA ALA A 137 28.52 11.88 -7.87
C ALA A 137 27.41 12.63 -8.66
N ALA A 138 26.13 12.45 -8.30
CA ALA A 138 25.02 13.17 -8.89
C ALA A 138 24.79 14.57 -8.30
N ASP A 139 25.42 14.91 -7.17
CA ASP A 139 25.25 16.20 -6.47
C ASP A 139 25.43 17.43 -7.37
N PRO A 140 26.44 17.53 -8.25
CA PRO A 140 26.58 18.68 -9.14
C PRO A 140 25.41 18.85 -10.11
N ILE A 141 24.81 17.75 -10.56
CA ILE A 141 23.66 17.77 -11.48
C ILE A 141 22.42 18.24 -10.73
N ILE A 142 22.19 17.72 -9.52
CA ILE A 142 21.08 18.12 -8.65
C ILE A 142 21.17 19.61 -8.30
N LYS A 143 22.36 20.10 -7.93
CA LYS A 143 22.59 21.52 -7.61
C LYS A 143 22.32 22.42 -8.80
N ARG A 144 22.72 22.02 -10.00
CA ARG A 144 22.45 22.77 -11.22
C ARG A 144 20.95 22.88 -11.49
N ALA A 145 20.23 21.76 -11.43
CA ALA A 145 18.77 21.76 -11.61
C ALA A 145 18.07 22.62 -10.55
N ALA A 146 18.54 22.59 -9.30
CA ALA A 146 18.02 23.45 -8.24
C ALA A 146 18.30 24.94 -8.50
N GLN A 147 19.48 25.28 -9.01
CA GLN A 147 19.82 26.65 -9.40
C GLN A 147 18.94 27.14 -10.55
N GLU A 148 18.73 26.32 -11.58
CA GLU A 148 17.83 26.64 -12.69
C GLU A 148 16.40 26.90 -12.19
N LEU A 149 15.90 26.08 -11.27
CA LEU A 149 14.60 26.28 -10.64
C LEU A 149 14.53 27.60 -9.85
N ILE A 150 15.58 27.95 -9.11
CA ILE A 150 15.65 29.21 -8.36
C ILE A 150 15.58 30.41 -9.30
N GLU A 151 16.27 30.38 -10.44
CA GLU A 151 16.22 31.46 -11.42
C GLU A 151 14.83 31.59 -12.05
N VAL A 152 14.14 30.47 -12.30
CA VAL A 152 12.72 30.49 -12.73
C VAL A 152 11.87 31.19 -11.69
N PHE A 153 12.02 30.87 -10.40
CA PHE A 153 11.24 31.52 -9.34
C PHE A 153 11.55 33.01 -9.20
N LYS A 154 12.82 33.44 -9.31
CA LYS A 154 13.19 34.86 -9.29
C LYS A 154 12.54 35.64 -10.42
N SER A 155 12.51 35.07 -11.63
CA SER A 155 11.85 35.72 -12.77
C SER A 155 10.32 35.90 -12.61
N HIS A 156 9.72 35.26 -11.60
CA HIS A 156 8.30 35.35 -11.27
C HIS A 156 8.06 35.94 -9.87
N GLU A 157 8.99 36.75 -9.33
CA GLU A 157 8.97 37.29 -7.95
C GLU A 157 7.67 38.01 -7.54
N ASN A 158 6.91 38.54 -8.51
CA ASN A 158 5.63 39.23 -8.27
C ASN A 158 4.41 38.47 -8.83
N GLY A 159 4.59 37.21 -9.24
CA GLY A 159 3.56 36.36 -9.84
C GLY A 159 3.16 35.19 -8.95
N VAL A 160 1.96 34.65 -9.18
CA VAL A 160 1.58 33.35 -8.63
C VAL A 160 2.21 32.28 -9.52
N VAL A 161 3.10 31.47 -8.95
CA VAL A 161 3.69 30.32 -9.63
C VAL A 161 2.97 29.07 -9.18
N ASP A 162 2.36 28.35 -10.12
CA ASP A 162 1.84 27.02 -9.84
C ASP A 162 3.00 26.01 -9.79
N VAL A 163 3.19 25.40 -8.63
CA VAL A 163 4.30 24.46 -8.36
C VAL A 163 3.92 23.04 -8.75
N VAL A 164 2.64 22.79 -9.07
CA VAL A 164 2.11 21.48 -9.46
C VAL A 164 1.15 21.68 -10.64
N PRO A 165 1.59 21.40 -11.90
CA PRO A 165 0.73 21.52 -13.07
C PRO A 165 -0.41 20.49 -13.09
#